data_AF-A0A0M4D254-F1
#
_entry.id   AF-A0A0M4D254-F1
#
_cell.length_a   1.000
_cell.length_b   1.000
_cell.length_c   1.000
_cell.angle_alpha   90.00
_cell.angle_beta   90.00
_cell.angle_gamma   90.00
#
_symmetry.space_group_name_H-M   'P 1'
#
loop_
_entity.id
_entity.type
_entity.pdbx_description
1 polymer ?
#
loop_
_entity_poly.entity_id
_entity_poly.type
_entity_poly.pdbx_seq_one_letter_code
_entity_poly.pdbx_strand_id
1 'polypeptide(L)'
;MNQCRPFVVAVASEKGGVGKTTLATNLAVYLKALHEDLPVTIASFDNHFSVDNMFAIGRNSGRSVAGLFEMDPVADLATMGEYGVQFLASERDLSPPDDDCLRLRKALAGSGFGGILVLDTRPILDYFTRSALAAADLVLVPVKDRPSLVNAASVQQALVAGGGDPSSLWLVPSLIDARLRLRENIGIREFLVFSARERGYQVLDTFIAKSPKVEGLATNLTSRVYPVLTHARTTVVHRQFREVASFVLDRYGEGFAALSSLGNDASSGGESTPRLRRLVGDCPVCGAGIQGEEGHFFFDQRSRRRGFIHGRCLARLLENTDLKTLAGTDGGLVFETVSVDESGPESAFTLRLFDGGSAEVVAEQMIAAEDGLFDHFWQGACGRPVEELYREILLVTLDAGAPRRFLEGEGRARFSSWRRRVLREVFPRA
;
A
#
# COMPACT_ATOMS: atom_id res chain seq x y z
N MET A 1 0.88 -25.99 -14.89
CA MET A 1 2.04 -25.51 -14.12
C MET A 1 1.76 -24.05 -13.80
N ASN A 2 1.43 -23.73 -12.54
CA ASN A 2 1.19 -22.34 -12.12
C ASN A 2 2.46 -21.53 -12.41
N GLN A 3 2.37 -20.56 -13.32
CA GLN A 3 3.47 -19.64 -13.61
C GLN A 3 3.72 -18.80 -12.35
N CYS A 4 4.78 -19.16 -11.62
CA CYS A 4 5.24 -18.41 -10.47
C CYS A 4 6.06 -17.22 -10.99
N ARG A 5 5.51 -16.01 -10.89
CA ARG A 5 6.24 -14.75 -11.11
C ARG A 5 6.48 -14.10 -9.75
N PRO A 6 7.58 -13.35 -9.56
CA PRO A 6 7.87 -12.75 -8.28
C PRO A 6 6.94 -11.57 -8.05
N PHE A 7 6.65 -11.26 -6.79
CA PHE A 7 6.06 -9.98 -6.42
C PHE A 7 7.15 -8.93 -6.36
N VAL A 8 7.10 -7.96 -7.27
CA VAL A 8 8.18 -6.99 -7.45
C VAL A 8 7.93 -5.74 -6.62
N VAL A 9 8.86 -5.42 -5.73
CA VAL A 9 8.86 -4.19 -4.92
C VAL A 9 9.98 -3.28 -5.41
N ALA A 10 9.64 -2.19 -6.10
CA ALA A 10 10.62 -1.20 -6.54
C ALA A 10 10.75 -0.06 -5.52
N VAL A 11 11.98 0.27 -5.12
CA VAL A 11 12.28 1.44 -4.29
C VAL A 11 12.85 2.55 -5.17
N ALA A 12 12.02 3.54 -5.49
CA ALA A 12 12.33 4.51 -6.55
C ALA A 12 12.18 5.97 -6.10
N SER A 13 13.10 6.82 -6.56
CA SER A 13 13.11 8.28 -6.37
C SER A 13 14.26 8.87 -7.19
N GLU A 14 14.00 9.91 -7.98
CA GLU A 14 15.08 10.63 -8.69
C GLU A 14 15.91 11.46 -7.72
N LYS A 15 15.39 11.77 -6.53
CA LYS A 15 16.21 12.45 -5.55
C LYS A 15 17.22 11.48 -4.93
N GLY A 16 18.50 11.82 -5.04
CA GLY A 16 19.59 11.17 -4.32
C GLY A 16 19.53 11.43 -2.81
N GLY A 17 20.02 10.49 -2.01
CA GLY A 17 20.15 10.66 -0.56
C GLY A 17 18.82 10.77 0.20
N VAL A 18 17.76 10.13 -0.29
CA VAL A 18 16.47 9.96 0.43
C VAL A 18 16.37 8.63 1.19
N GLY A 19 17.39 7.77 1.07
CA GLY A 19 17.44 6.47 1.73
C GLY A 19 16.93 5.29 0.90
N LYS A 20 16.92 5.36 -0.44
CA LYS A 20 16.48 4.24 -1.33
C LYS A 20 17.18 2.93 -1.02
N THR A 21 18.50 2.91 -1.14
CA THR A 21 19.33 1.73 -0.90
C THR A 21 19.20 1.23 0.55
N THR A 22 19.20 2.13 1.52
CA THR A 22 19.00 1.76 2.94
C THR A 22 17.65 1.11 3.14
N LEU A 23 16.59 1.64 2.50
CA LEU A 23 15.25 1.10 2.53
C LEU A 23 15.18 -0.28 1.88
N ALA A 24 15.68 -0.43 0.64
CA ALA A 24 15.64 -1.67 -0.13
C ALA A 24 16.41 -2.82 0.55
N THR A 25 17.66 -2.56 0.95
CA THR A 25 18.53 -3.58 1.57
C THR A 25 18.00 -4.05 2.92
N ASN A 26 17.57 -3.13 3.78
CA ASN A 26 16.98 -3.51 5.06
C ASN A 26 15.61 -4.15 4.88
N LEU A 27 14.78 -3.67 3.95
CA LEU A 27 13.50 -4.31 3.66
C LEU A 27 13.68 -5.80 3.35
N ALA A 28 14.62 -6.16 2.48
CA ALA A 28 14.89 -7.56 2.15
C ALA A 28 15.27 -8.40 3.38
N VAL A 29 16.16 -7.87 4.25
CA VAL A 29 16.55 -8.55 5.49
C VAL A 29 15.37 -8.72 6.46
N TYR A 30 14.51 -7.73 6.61
CA TYR A 30 13.36 -7.83 7.51
C TYR A 30 12.25 -8.72 6.95
N LEU A 31 12.01 -8.71 5.65
CA LEU A 31 11.07 -9.65 5.01
C LEU A 31 11.47 -11.09 5.30
N LYS A 32 12.76 -11.41 5.12
CA LYS A 32 13.28 -12.76 5.40
C LYS A 32 13.23 -13.11 6.88
N ALA A 33 13.49 -12.15 7.77
CA ALA A 33 13.41 -12.37 9.21
C ALA A 33 11.98 -12.54 9.74
N LEU A 34 10.98 -11.94 9.09
CA LEU A 34 9.57 -12.09 9.45
C LEU A 34 8.95 -13.37 8.86
N HIS A 35 9.41 -13.81 7.69
CA HIS A 35 8.99 -15.06 7.06
C HIS A 35 10.20 -15.85 6.55
N GLU A 36 10.69 -16.77 7.38
CA GLU A 36 11.90 -17.54 7.09
C GLU A 36 11.78 -18.41 5.83
N ASP A 37 10.59 -18.95 5.54
CA ASP A 37 10.37 -19.80 4.37
C ASP A 37 10.14 -19.02 3.07
N LEU A 38 9.91 -17.70 3.15
CA LEU A 38 9.64 -16.87 1.98
C LEU A 38 10.94 -16.62 1.19
N PRO A 39 10.98 -16.95 -0.12
CA PRO A 39 12.09 -16.51 -0.96
C PRO A 39 12.06 -14.98 -1.10
N VAL A 40 13.17 -14.34 -0.72
CA VAL A 40 13.35 -12.89 -0.83
C VAL A 40 14.64 -12.66 -1.60
N THR A 41 14.53 -11.97 -2.72
CA THR A 41 15.66 -11.60 -3.57
C THR A 41 15.81 -10.10 -3.64
N ILE A 42 17.05 -9.60 -3.63
CA ILE A 42 17.37 -8.20 -3.89
C ILE A 42 18.28 -8.04 -5.10
N ALA A 43 18.00 -7.01 -5.90
CA ALA A 43 18.87 -6.54 -6.96
C ALA A 43 18.95 -5.01 -6.90
N SER A 44 20.11 -4.44 -7.27
CA SER A 44 20.28 -3.00 -7.40
C SER A 44 20.71 -2.65 -8.81
N PHE A 45 20.04 -1.64 -9.37
CA PHE A 45 20.44 -1.01 -10.63
C PHE A 45 21.33 0.22 -10.38
N ASP A 46 21.55 0.63 -9.12
CA ASP A 46 22.39 1.79 -8.80
C ASP A 46 23.87 1.48 -9.03
N ASN A 47 24.53 2.26 -9.89
CA ASN A 47 25.95 2.11 -10.19
C ASN A 47 26.87 2.64 -9.08
N HIS A 48 26.33 3.36 -8.09
CA HIS A 48 27.09 3.87 -6.93
C HIS A 48 27.00 2.97 -5.70
N PHE A 49 26.20 1.90 -5.77
CA PHE A 49 26.03 0.95 -4.68
C PHE A 49 26.22 -0.48 -5.17
N SER A 50 26.67 -1.36 -4.28
CA SER A 50 26.77 -2.78 -4.56
C SER A 50 26.09 -3.55 -3.44
N VAL A 51 25.05 -4.33 -3.78
CA VAL A 51 24.33 -5.17 -2.82
C VAL A 51 25.24 -6.24 -2.23
N ASP A 52 26.26 -6.65 -2.99
CA ASP A 52 27.32 -7.58 -2.57
C ASP A 52 27.97 -7.16 -1.25
N ASN A 53 28.12 -5.85 -1.02
CA ASN A 53 28.69 -5.31 0.21
C ASN A 53 27.89 -5.68 1.48
N MET A 54 26.61 -6.03 1.36
CA MET A 54 25.79 -6.51 2.47
C MET A 54 25.54 -8.01 2.43
N PHE A 55 25.38 -8.59 1.23
CA PHE A 55 24.83 -9.94 1.07
C PHE A 55 25.86 -10.99 0.62
N ALA A 56 26.99 -10.62 0.04
CA ALA A 56 27.93 -11.63 -0.48
C ALA A 56 28.58 -12.46 0.64
N ILE A 57 28.61 -13.78 0.44
CA ILE A 57 29.29 -14.72 1.33
C ILE A 57 30.68 -15.02 0.75
N GLY A 58 31.73 -14.60 1.46
CA GLY A 58 33.12 -14.80 1.03
C GLY A 58 33.46 -14.02 -0.23
N ARG A 59 34.03 -14.70 -1.25
CA ARG A 59 34.41 -14.09 -2.54
C ARG A 59 33.40 -14.33 -3.65
N ASN A 60 32.29 -15.02 -3.37
CA ASN A 60 31.30 -15.34 -4.37
C ASN A 60 30.29 -14.19 -4.48
N SER A 61 30.37 -13.42 -5.57
CA SER A 61 29.45 -12.32 -5.87
C SER A 61 28.17 -12.79 -6.57
N GLY A 62 28.07 -14.06 -6.99
CA GLY A 62 26.94 -14.53 -7.80
C GLY A 62 26.98 -14.01 -9.24
N ARG A 63 25.86 -14.14 -9.97
CA ARG A 63 25.73 -13.65 -11.36
C ARG A 63 25.24 -12.20 -11.40
N SER A 64 25.68 -11.47 -12.42
CA SER A 64 25.38 -10.04 -12.59
C SER A 64 23.89 -9.77 -12.81
N VAL A 65 23.42 -8.67 -12.24
CA VAL A 65 22.08 -8.12 -12.47
C VAL A 65 21.82 -7.80 -13.96
N ALA A 66 22.87 -7.63 -14.77
CA ALA A 66 22.77 -7.49 -16.22
C ALA A 66 22.01 -8.65 -16.88
N GLY A 67 22.12 -9.87 -16.33
CA GLY A 67 21.44 -11.06 -16.83
C GLY A 67 19.91 -10.92 -16.88
N LEU A 68 19.31 -10.07 -16.01
CA LEU A 68 17.88 -9.78 -16.05
C LEU A 68 17.43 -9.15 -17.38
N PHE A 69 18.34 -8.45 -18.06
CA PHE A 69 18.11 -7.74 -19.32
C PHE A 69 18.54 -8.56 -20.53
N GLU A 70 19.42 -9.55 -20.32
CA GLU A 70 19.87 -10.52 -21.33
C GLU A 70 18.88 -11.68 -21.51
N MET A 71 17.79 -11.71 -20.74
CA MET A 71 16.76 -12.76 -20.73
C MET A 71 17.27 -14.11 -20.21
N ASP A 72 18.31 -14.09 -19.38
CA ASP A 72 18.75 -15.27 -18.65
C ASP A 72 17.65 -15.75 -17.68
N PRO A 73 17.55 -17.07 -17.42
CA PRO A 73 16.65 -17.58 -16.39
C PRO A 73 16.96 -16.95 -15.04
N VAL A 74 16.01 -16.17 -14.49
CA VAL A 74 16.20 -15.41 -13.25
C VAL A 74 16.57 -16.31 -12.07
N ALA A 75 16.05 -17.54 -12.06
CA ALA A 75 16.39 -18.56 -11.05
C ALA A 75 17.90 -18.89 -11.03
N ASP A 76 18.58 -18.82 -12.17
CA ASP A 76 20.01 -19.10 -12.29
C ASP A 76 20.88 -17.89 -11.95
N LEU A 77 20.28 -16.69 -11.91
CA LEU A 77 20.96 -15.45 -11.56
C LEU A 77 21.03 -15.25 -10.03
N ALA A 78 19.96 -15.61 -9.34
CA ALA A 78 19.83 -15.40 -7.90
C ALA A 78 20.78 -16.33 -7.11
N THR A 79 21.64 -15.73 -6.29
CA THR A 79 22.58 -16.46 -5.42
C THR A 79 22.20 -16.26 -3.96
N MET A 80 22.27 -17.32 -3.15
CA MET A 80 22.00 -17.21 -1.71
C MET A 80 23.10 -16.36 -1.03
N GLY A 81 22.67 -15.32 -0.31
CA GLY A 81 23.55 -14.42 0.44
C GLY A 81 23.37 -14.53 1.96
N GLU A 82 24.05 -13.62 2.66
CA GLU A 82 23.90 -13.40 4.10
C GLU A 82 22.44 -13.17 4.49
N TYR A 83 22.10 -13.48 5.74
CA TYR A 83 20.75 -13.32 6.30
C TYR A 83 19.64 -14.12 5.59
N GLY A 84 20.01 -15.13 4.78
CA GLY A 84 19.06 -15.95 4.02
C GLY A 84 18.39 -15.22 2.86
N VAL A 85 18.91 -14.06 2.47
CA VAL A 85 18.40 -13.26 1.36
C VAL A 85 19.17 -13.63 0.10
N GLN A 86 18.45 -13.89 -0.99
CA GLN A 86 19.05 -14.08 -2.30
C GLN A 86 19.42 -12.72 -2.91
N PHE A 87 20.48 -12.67 -3.70
CA PHE A 87 20.87 -11.43 -4.39
C PHE A 87 21.41 -11.70 -5.79
N LEU A 88 21.38 -10.66 -6.62
CA LEU A 88 22.08 -10.62 -7.90
C LEU A 88 23.27 -9.66 -7.74
N ALA A 89 24.42 -10.04 -8.28
CA ALA A 89 25.65 -9.24 -8.20
C ALA A 89 25.40 -7.87 -8.83
N SER A 90 25.81 -6.80 -8.15
CA SER A 90 25.68 -5.45 -8.73
C SER A 90 26.63 -5.26 -9.91
N GLU A 91 26.13 -4.56 -10.93
CA GLU A 91 26.89 -4.21 -12.12
C GLU A 91 27.08 -2.70 -12.18
N ARG A 92 28.33 -2.25 -12.31
CA ARG A 92 28.62 -0.81 -12.38
C ARG A 92 28.19 -0.22 -13.72
N ASP A 93 28.44 -0.98 -14.78
CA ASP A 93 28.29 -0.52 -16.16
C ASP A 93 27.10 -1.21 -16.85
N LEU A 94 25.89 -1.00 -16.32
CA LEU A 94 24.68 -1.47 -16.99
C LEU A 94 24.38 -0.61 -18.22
N SER A 95 24.29 -1.26 -19.37
CA SER A 95 23.88 -0.68 -20.65
C SER A 95 22.49 -1.18 -21.04
N PRO A 96 21.56 -0.30 -21.47
CA PRO A 96 20.26 -0.72 -21.96
C PRO A 96 20.43 -1.67 -23.16
N PRO A 97 19.78 -2.85 -23.17
CA PRO A 97 19.82 -3.75 -24.33
C PRO A 97 19.01 -3.22 -25.51
N ASP A 98 18.02 -2.36 -25.24
CA ASP A 98 17.07 -1.78 -26.18
C ASP A 98 16.38 -0.55 -25.55
N ASP A 99 15.34 -0.03 -26.22
CA ASP A 99 14.46 1.03 -25.71
C ASP A 99 13.18 0.50 -25.03
N ASP A 100 12.95 -0.81 -24.98
CA ASP A 100 11.73 -1.42 -24.42
C ASP A 100 11.83 -1.60 -22.90
N CYS A 101 11.35 -0.61 -22.15
CA CYS A 101 11.29 -0.68 -20.69
C CYS A 101 10.36 -1.79 -20.14
N LEU A 102 9.55 -2.45 -20.98
CA LEU A 102 8.74 -3.61 -20.55
C LEU A 102 9.53 -4.92 -20.55
N ARG A 103 10.77 -4.93 -21.05
CA ARG A 103 11.62 -6.12 -21.16
C ARG A 103 11.78 -6.86 -19.82
N LEU A 104 12.10 -6.12 -18.75
CA LEU A 104 12.24 -6.71 -17.41
C LEU A 104 10.95 -7.38 -16.93
N ARG A 105 9.79 -6.73 -17.14
CA ARG A 105 8.48 -7.30 -16.79
C ARG A 105 8.22 -8.61 -17.54
N LYS A 106 8.56 -8.66 -18.83
CA LYS A 106 8.42 -9.86 -19.68
C LYS A 106 9.35 -10.98 -19.19
N ALA A 107 10.60 -10.67 -18.88
CA ALA A 107 11.57 -11.62 -18.33
C ALA A 107 11.07 -12.26 -17.03
N LEU A 108 10.51 -11.46 -16.12
CA LEU A 108 10.01 -11.92 -14.82
C LEU A 108 8.70 -12.71 -14.92
N ALA A 109 7.85 -12.46 -15.92
CA ALA A 109 6.58 -13.17 -16.08
C ALA A 109 6.75 -14.65 -16.45
N GLY A 110 7.83 -15.01 -17.14
CA GLY A 110 8.10 -16.37 -17.64
C GLY A 110 9.20 -17.13 -16.88
N SER A 111 9.78 -16.56 -15.82
CA SER A 111 11.00 -17.08 -15.20
C SER A 111 10.79 -18.23 -14.21
N GLY A 112 9.56 -18.49 -13.76
CA GLY A 112 9.30 -19.44 -12.68
C GLY A 112 9.84 -18.98 -11.31
N PHE A 113 10.28 -17.72 -11.23
CA PHE A 113 10.90 -17.13 -10.06
C PHE A 113 9.84 -16.68 -9.05
N GLY A 114 9.79 -17.32 -7.89
CA GLY A 114 8.79 -17.06 -6.85
C GLY A 114 9.25 -16.09 -5.76
N GLY A 115 8.34 -15.75 -4.85
CA GLY A 115 8.64 -14.93 -3.68
C GLY A 115 8.60 -13.42 -3.95
N ILE A 116 9.41 -12.66 -3.20
CA ILE A 116 9.50 -11.19 -3.32
C ILE A 116 10.83 -10.79 -3.94
N LEU A 117 10.79 -9.94 -4.98
CA LEU A 117 11.96 -9.31 -5.59
C LEU A 117 11.98 -7.82 -5.24
N VAL A 118 12.97 -7.40 -4.45
CA VAL A 118 13.23 -6.00 -4.09
C VAL A 118 14.21 -5.39 -5.10
N LEU A 119 13.80 -4.31 -5.76
CA LEU A 119 14.64 -3.56 -6.72
C LEU A 119 15.05 -2.20 -6.13
N ASP A 120 16.34 -1.99 -5.92
CA ASP A 120 16.92 -0.69 -5.61
C ASP A 120 17.28 0.05 -6.91
N THR A 121 16.77 1.27 -7.09
CA THR A 121 16.94 2.01 -8.36
C THR A 121 17.96 3.16 -8.26
N ARG A 122 18.43 3.61 -9.42
CA ARG A 122 19.26 4.82 -9.56
C ARG A 122 18.50 6.08 -9.14
N PRO A 123 19.20 7.18 -8.79
CA PRO A 123 18.61 8.50 -8.57
C PRO A 123 18.31 9.26 -9.87
N ILE A 124 17.85 8.58 -10.93
CA ILE A 124 17.47 9.17 -12.22
C ILE A 124 16.37 8.30 -12.88
N LEU A 125 15.48 8.88 -13.69
CA LEU A 125 14.48 8.12 -14.48
C LEU A 125 15.05 7.65 -15.83
N ASP A 126 16.13 6.88 -15.77
CA ASP A 126 16.72 6.21 -16.94
C ASP A 126 15.99 4.89 -17.29
N TYR A 127 16.47 4.20 -18.31
CA TYR A 127 15.93 2.91 -18.77
C TYR A 127 15.73 1.91 -17.63
N PHE A 128 16.72 1.77 -16.74
CA PHE A 128 16.68 0.78 -15.66
C PHE A 128 15.65 1.11 -14.60
N THR A 129 15.55 2.39 -14.22
CA THR A 129 14.54 2.84 -13.25
C THR A 129 13.14 2.73 -13.84
N ARG A 130 12.95 3.06 -15.12
CA ARG A 130 11.66 2.86 -15.82
C ARG A 130 11.29 1.39 -15.95
N SER A 131 12.27 0.52 -16.21
CA SER A 131 12.08 -0.93 -16.26
C SER A 131 11.68 -1.50 -14.90
N ALA A 132 12.32 -1.04 -13.81
CA ALA A 132 11.93 -1.40 -12.45
C ALA A 132 10.48 -1.00 -12.16
N LEU A 133 10.10 0.23 -12.50
CA LEU A 133 8.73 0.73 -12.29
C LEU A 133 7.70 -0.03 -13.12
N ALA A 134 8.02 -0.36 -14.38
CA ALA A 134 7.13 -1.10 -15.25
C ALA A 134 6.92 -2.56 -14.78
N ALA A 135 7.92 -3.15 -14.12
CA ALA A 135 7.84 -4.49 -13.55
C ALA A 135 7.20 -4.54 -12.15
N ALA A 136 7.11 -3.41 -11.44
CA ALA A 136 6.71 -3.35 -10.04
C ALA A 136 5.22 -3.67 -9.79
N ASP A 137 4.96 -4.55 -8.82
CA ASP A 137 3.64 -4.74 -8.22
C ASP A 137 3.40 -3.75 -7.06
N LEU A 138 4.48 -3.28 -6.42
CA LEU A 138 4.49 -2.25 -5.37
C LEU A 138 5.66 -1.28 -5.58
N VAL A 139 5.42 0.02 -5.50
CA VAL A 139 6.47 1.05 -5.58
C VAL A 139 6.54 1.81 -4.26
N LEU A 140 7.71 1.76 -3.61
CA LEU A 140 8.01 2.54 -2.41
C LEU A 140 8.85 3.77 -2.79
N VAL A 141 8.32 4.96 -2.53
CA VAL A 141 8.97 6.23 -2.87
C VAL A 141 9.41 6.93 -1.58
N PRO A 142 10.68 6.80 -1.16
CA PRO A 142 11.17 7.50 0.02
C PRO A 142 11.19 9.02 -0.19
N VAL A 143 10.60 9.77 0.74
CA VAL A 143 10.52 11.24 0.72
C VAL A 143 11.04 11.82 2.03
N LYS A 144 11.97 12.77 1.97
CA LYS A 144 12.59 13.38 3.16
C LYS A 144 12.28 14.87 3.35
N ASP A 145 11.86 15.53 2.28
CA ASP A 145 11.70 16.97 2.19
C ASP A 145 10.73 17.36 1.06
N ARG A 146 10.41 18.65 0.96
CA ARG A 146 9.51 19.16 -0.09
C ARG A 146 10.01 18.84 -1.51
N PRO A 147 11.30 19.01 -1.86
CA PRO A 147 11.81 18.64 -3.18
C PRO A 147 11.60 17.16 -3.54
N SER A 148 11.88 16.24 -2.61
CA SER A 148 11.65 14.80 -2.84
C SER A 148 10.18 14.46 -2.97
N LEU A 149 9.28 15.14 -2.24
CA LEU A 149 7.84 15.00 -2.45
C LEU A 149 7.37 15.48 -3.82
N VAL A 150 7.86 16.63 -4.29
CA VAL A 150 7.53 17.14 -5.64
C VAL A 150 7.99 16.15 -6.71
N ASN A 151 9.15 15.52 -6.51
CA ASN A 151 9.71 14.55 -7.44
C ASN A 151 8.88 13.24 -7.57
N ALA A 152 8.07 12.90 -6.56
CA ALA A 152 7.20 11.72 -6.63
C ALA A 152 6.24 11.73 -7.83
N ALA A 153 5.90 12.92 -8.35
CA ALA A 153 5.06 13.07 -9.54
C ALA A 153 5.70 12.44 -10.78
N SER A 154 7.00 12.65 -10.99
CA SER A 154 7.71 12.09 -12.13
C SER A 154 7.81 10.56 -12.04
N VAL A 155 8.02 10.02 -10.83
CA VAL A 155 8.01 8.57 -10.58
C VAL A 155 6.63 7.98 -10.89
N GLN A 156 5.54 8.62 -10.44
CA GLN A 156 4.18 8.18 -10.75
C GLN A 156 3.90 8.23 -12.26
N GLN A 157 4.32 9.30 -12.95
CA GLN A 157 4.16 9.42 -14.40
C GLN A 157 4.90 8.31 -15.15
N ALA A 158 6.14 7.99 -14.74
CA ALA A 158 6.91 6.89 -15.33
C ALA A 158 6.27 5.52 -15.07
N LEU A 159 5.73 5.29 -13.86
CA LEU A 159 4.96 4.10 -13.53
C LEU A 159 3.74 3.94 -14.46
N VAL A 160 2.94 4.99 -14.62
CA VAL A 160 1.75 4.98 -15.48
C VAL A 160 2.12 4.79 -16.94
N ALA A 161 3.18 5.45 -17.43
CA ALA A 161 3.67 5.27 -18.79
C ALA A 161 4.12 3.83 -19.08
N GLY A 162 4.64 3.12 -18.07
CA GLY A 162 4.95 1.69 -18.13
C GLY A 162 3.75 0.75 -17.96
N GLY A 163 2.51 1.29 -17.89
CA GLY A 163 1.29 0.51 -17.70
C GLY A 163 1.05 0.03 -16.27
N GLY A 164 1.74 0.62 -15.28
CA GLY A 164 1.53 0.36 -13.86
C GLY A 164 0.31 1.10 -13.30
N ASP A 165 -0.27 0.57 -12.21
CA ASP A 165 -1.37 1.22 -11.50
C ASP A 165 -0.83 2.28 -10.52
N PRO A 166 -1.25 3.57 -10.60
CA PRO A 166 -0.91 4.58 -9.60
C PRO A 166 -1.17 4.15 -8.15
N SER A 167 -2.12 3.24 -7.92
CA SER A 167 -2.47 2.73 -6.60
C SER A 167 -1.44 1.75 -6.01
N SER A 168 -0.45 1.31 -6.78
CA SER A 168 0.70 0.57 -6.25
C SER A 168 1.81 1.48 -5.72
N LEU A 169 1.74 2.80 -5.93
CA LEU A 169 2.75 3.75 -5.46
C LEU A 169 2.42 4.26 -4.05
N TRP A 170 3.39 4.10 -3.16
CA TRP A 170 3.33 4.51 -1.76
C TRP A 170 4.53 5.34 -1.37
N LEU A 171 4.28 6.53 -0.80
CA LEU A 171 5.34 7.36 -0.24
C LEU A 171 5.74 6.84 1.14
N VAL A 172 7.04 6.84 1.39
CA VAL A 172 7.63 6.47 2.69
C VAL A 172 8.36 7.69 3.23
N PRO A 173 7.83 8.40 4.25
CA PRO A 173 8.58 9.46 4.90
C PRO A 173 9.88 8.86 5.45
N SER A 174 11.03 9.37 5.02
CA SER A 174 12.33 8.75 5.23
C SER A 174 13.37 9.78 5.64
N LEU A 175 14.33 9.36 6.47
CA LEU A 175 15.35 10.23 7.07
C LEU A 175 14.74 11.43 7.81
N ILE A 176 13.61 11.21 8.49
CA ILE A 176 12.89 12.24 9.23
C ILE A 176 13.65 12.57 10.51
N ASP A 177 14.14 13.81 10.62
CA ASP A 177 14.63 14.35 11.88
C ASP A 177 13.46 14.95 12.67
N ALA A 178 13.06 14.28 13.74
CA ALA A 178 11.93 14.69 14.58
C ALA A 178 12.14 16.07 15.25
N ARG A 179 13.35 16.63 15.24
CA ARG A 179 13.65 17.97 15.76
C ARG A 179 13.41 19.07 14.74
N LEU A 180 13.37 18.75 13.44
CA LEU A 180 13.14 19.74 12.41
C LEU A 180 11.68 20.18 12.44
N ARG A 181 11.50 21.50 12.47
CA ARG A 181 10.22 22.20 12.41
C ARG A 181 10.25 23.18 11.25
N LEU A 182 9.18 23.24 10.50
CA LEU A 182 8.95 24.26 9.49
C LEU A 182 8.39 25.52 10.14
N ARG A 183 8.09 26.54 9.33
CA ARG A 183 7.34 27.72 9.79
C ARG A 183 6.04 27.26 10.45
N GLU A 184 5.59 28.01 11.45
CA GLU A 184 4.39 27.68 12.26
C GLU A 184 4.55 26.44 13.14
N ASN A 185 5.79 26.01 13.42
CA ASN A 185 6.11 24.91 14.34
C ASN A 185 5.56 23.53 13.90
N ILE A 186 5.31 23.35 12.62
CA ILE A 186 4.85 22.09 12.03
C ILE A 186 6.05 21.16 11.84
N GLY A 187 5.96 19.91 12.30
CA GLY A 187 7.01 18.91 12.07
C GLY A 187 7.12 18.52 10.60
N ILE A 188 8.34 18.17 10.17
CA ILE A 188 8.62 17.84 8.76
C ILE A 188 7.80 16.62 8.29
N ARG A 189 7.58 15.62 9.16
CA ARG A 189 6.75 14.45 8.87
C ARG A 189 5.32 14.85 8.58
N GLU A 190 4.72 15.63 9.48
CA GLU A 190 3.33 16.07 9.40
C GLU A 190 3.10 16.86 8.11
N PHE A 191 4.04 17.77 7.78
CA PHE A 191 4.02 18.50 6.52
C PHE A 191 4.08 17.58 5.30
N LEU A 192 4.98 16.60 5.27
CA LEU A 192 5.11 15.68 4.13
C LEU A 192 3.87 14.82 3.96
N VAL A 193 3.35 14.25 5.06
CA VAL A 193 2.15 13.40 5.05
C VAL A 193 0.94 14.21 4.57
N PHE A 194 0.71 15.40 5.15
CA PHE A 194 -0.38 16.28 4.74
C PHE A 194 -0.26 16.68 3.27
N SER A 195 0.92 17.17 2.87
CA SER A 195 1.18 17.62 1.49
C SER A 195 1.04 16.49 0.47
N ALA A 196 1.42 15.27 0.83
CA ALA A 196 1.27 14.10 -0.01
C ALA A 196 -0.21 13.69 -0.18
N ARG A 197 -0.96 13.65 0.92
CA ARG A 197 -2.38 13.29 0.92
C ARG A 197 -3.23 14.31 0.15
N GLU A 198 -2.94 15.60 0.27
CA GLU A 198 -3.60 16.65 -0.54
C GLU A 198 -3.35 16.48 -2.05
N ARG A 199 -2.23 15.87 -2.43
CA ARG A 199 -1.89 15.53 -3.83
C ARG A 199 -2.45 14.16 -4.26
N GLY A 200 -3.18 13.47 -3.39
CA GLY A 200 -3.77 12.16 -3.68
C GLY A 200 -2.79 10.99 -3.61
N TYR A 201 -1.58 11.19 -3.08
CA TYR A 201 -0.64 10.09 -2.86
C TYR A 201 -1.04 9.23 -1.67
N GLN A 202 -0.74 7.94 -1.76
CA GLN A 202 -0.75 7.04 -0.62
C GLN A 202 0.55 7.22 0.16
N VAL A 203 0.48 7.17 1.48
CA VAL A 203 1.63 7.37 2.37
C VAL A 203 1.57 6.29 3.43
N LEU A 204 2.70 5.63 3.71
CA LEU A 204 2.81 4.71 4.85
C LEU A 204 2.53 5.46 6.16
N ASP A 205 1.85 4.81 7.10
CA ASP A 205 1.60 5.38 8.43
C ASP A 205 2.89 5.50 9.25
N THR A 206 3.79 4.53 9.04
CA THR A 206 5.15 4.55 9.57
C THR A 206 6.08 5.45 8.76
N PHE A 207 7.25 5.74 9.32
CA PHE A 207 8.31 6.53 8.69
C PHE A 207 9.67 5.99 9.11
N ILE A 208 10.73 6.34 8.39
CA ILE A 208 12.11 6.02 8.78
C ILE A 208 12.75 7.26 9.39
N ALA A 209 13.08 7.19 10.68
CA ALA A 209 13.75 8.28 11.39
C ALA A 209 15.21 8.43 10.91
N LYS A 210 15.71 9.67 10.91
CA LYS A 210 17.13 9.94 10.75
C LYS A 210 17.89 9.40 11.96
N SER A 211 18.92 8.59 11.74
CA SER A 211 19.71 7.98 12.81
C SER A 211 21.19 7.94 12.42
N PRO A 212 22.07 8.66 13.15
CA PRO A 212 23.52 8.60 12.92
C PRO A 212 24.07 7.17 13.00
N LYS A 213 23.48 6.33 13.87
CA LYS A 213 23.88 4.92 14.00
C LYS A 213 23.57 4.13 12.74
N VAL A 214 22.43 4.38 12.09
CA VAL A 214 22.01 3.70 10.85
C VAL A 214 22.80 4.20 9.66
N GLU A 215 23.00 5.52 9.55
CA GLU A 215 23.88 6.11 8.53
C GLU A 215 25.31 5.56 8.64
N GLY A 216 25.78 5.36 9.87
CA GLY A 216 27.09 4.78 10.17
C GLY A 216 27.28 3.31 9.74
N LEU A 217 26.20 2.56 9.44
CA LEU A 217 26.31 1.14 9.08
C LEU A 217 26.97 0.90 7.71
N ALA A 218 27.01 1.94 6.87
CA ALA A 218 27.65 1.92 5.56
C ALA A 218 29.01 2.64 5.54
N THR A 219 29.42 3.30 6.63
CA THR A 219 30.61 4.19 6.68
C THR A 219 31.75 3.57 7.46
N ASN A 220 32.13 2.33 7.14
CA ASN A 220 33.24 1.63 7.78
C ASN A 220 34.50 1.68 6.91
N LEU A 221 35.67 1.36 7.48
CA LEU A 221 36.93 1.25 6.73
C LEU A 221 36.93 0.09 5.71
N THR A 222 35.96 -0.81 5.83
CA THR A 222 35.66 -1.88 4.88
C THR A 222 34.47 -1.48 4.02
N SER A 223 34.37 -1.98 2.79
CA SER A 223 33.17 -1.80 1.95
C SER A 223 31.92 -2.48 2.50
N ARG A 224 32.05 -3.32 3.54
CA ARG A 224 30.96 -4.08 4.15
C ARG A 224 29.91 -3.17 4.80
N VAL A 225 28.65 -3.41 4.44
CA VAL A 225 27.47 -2.73 4.99
C VAL A 225 26.71 -3.69 5.89
N TYR A 226 26.26 -3.20 7.04
CA TYR A 226 25.55 -4.02 8.02
C TYR A 226 24.06 -3.64 8.10
N PRO A 227 23.14 -4.61 8.28
CA PRO A 227 21.73 -4.31 8.37
C PRO A 227 21.35 -3.78 9.76
N VAL A 228 20.31 -2.95 9.80
CA VAL A 228 19.71 -2.41 11.03
C VAL A 228 19.26 -3.55 11.93
N LEU A 229 18.75 -4.64 11.35
CA LEU A 229 18.21 -5.79 12.07
C LEU A 229 19.22 -6.37 13.08
N THR A 230 20.52 -6.33 12.79
CA THR A 230 21.56 -6.88 13.68
C THR A 230 22.41 -5.80 14.35
N HIS A 231 22.65 -4.66 13.69
CA HIS A 231 23.65 -3.67 14.14
C HIS A 231 23.06 -2.35 14.67
N ALA A 232 21.74 -2.16 14.57
CA ALA A 232 21.05 -0.97 15.09
C ALA A 232 19.69 -1.29 15.76
N ARG A 233 19.59 -2.47 16.39
CA ARG A 233 18.38 -2.99 17.08
C ARG A 233 17.80 -2.05 18.14
N THR A 234 18.66 -1.27 18.81
CA THR A 234 18.27 -0.35 19.88
C THR A 234 17.68 0.96 19.37
N THR A 235 17.75 1.22 18.06
CA THR A 235 17.20 2.44 17.46
C THR A 235 15.73 2.26 17.13
N VAL A 236 14.96 3.36 17.12
CA VAL A 236 13.55 3.34 16.68
C VAL A 236 13.40 2.83 15.24
N VAL A 237 14.45 3.01 14.43
CA VAL A 237 14.50 2.57 13.03
C VAL A 237 14.34 1.04 12.91
N HIS A 238 14.73 0.27 13.92
CA HIS A 238 14.51 -1.18 13.95
C HIS A 238 13.02 -1.53 13.89
N ARG A 239 12.21 -0.91 14.77
CA ARG A 239 10.76 -1.09 14.79
C ARG A 239 10.12 -0.59 13.49
N GLN A 240 10.57 0.56 12.99
CA GLN A 240 10.03 1.16 11.77
C GLN A 240 10.26 0.26 10.54
N PHE A 241 11.44 -0.37 10.40
CA PHE A 241 11.68 -1.34 9.33
C PHE A 241 10.80 -2.59 9.45
N ARG A 242 10.52 -3.06 10.67
CA ARG A 242 9.57 -4.15 10.90
C ARG A 242 8.17 -3.78 10.42
N GLU A 243 7.72 -2.55 10.69
CA GLU A 243 6.42 -2.04 10.24
C GLU A 243 6.36 -1.92 8.71
N VAL A 244 7.42 -1.41 8.06
CA VAL A 244 7.51 -1.37 6.58
C VAL A 244 7.48 -2.79 5.99
N ALA A 245 8.22 -3.74 6.56
CA ALA A 245 8.25 -5.11 6.07
C ALA A 245 6.89 -5.81 6.23
N SER A 246 6.21 -5.63 7.38
CA SER A 246 4.85 -6.13 7.60
C SER A 246 3.88 -5.60 6.54
N PHE A 247 3.93 -4.29 6.27
CA PHE A 247 3.12 -3.69 5.22
C PHE A 247 3.36 -4.32 3.84
N VAL A 248 4.62 -4.62 3.49
CA VAL A 248 4.95 -5.26 2.21
C VAL A 248 4.43 -6.70 2.16
N LEU A 249 4.49 -7.44 3.28
CA LEU A 249 3.96 -8.80 3.38
C LEU A 249 2.44 -8.84 3.24
N ASP A 250 1.73 -7.88 3.83
CA ASP A 250 0.28 -7.74 3.65
C ASP A 250 -0.07 -7.57 2.17
N ARG A 251 0.69 -6.72 1.46
CA ARG A 251 0.50 -6.49 0.01
C ARG A 251 0.89 -7.67 -0.85
N TYR A 252 1.92 -8.41 -0.44
CA TYR A 252 2.29 -9.67 -1.06
C TYR A 252 1.14 -10.69 -0.94
N GLY A 253 0.56 -10.83 0.25
CA GLY A 253 -0.59 -11.71 0.51
C GLY A 253 -1.83 -11.33 -0.31
N GLU A 254 -2.19 -10.04 -0.35
CA GLU A 254 -3.28 -9.52 -1.19
C GLU A 254 -3.04 -9.81 -2.69
N GLY A 255 -1.80 -9.64 -3.15
CA GLY A 255 -1.41 -9.93 -4.53
C GLY A 255 -1.50 -11.41 -4.90
N PHE A 256 -1.10 -12.29 -3.98
CA PHE A 256 -1.16 -13.75 -4.15
C PHE A 256 -2.59 -14.28 -4.15
N ALA A 257 -3.45 -13.76 -3.26
CA ALA A 257 -4.88 -14.09 -3.24
C ALA A 257 -5.57 -13.72 -4.56
N ALA A 258 -5.21 -12.56 -5.15
CA ALA A 258 -5.75 -12.12 -6.43
C ALA A 258 -5.30 -12.98 -7.63
N LEU A 259 -4.11 -13.59 -7.59
CA LEU A 259 -3.64 -14.53 -8.63
C LEU A 259 -4.32 -15.90 -8.49
N SER A 260 -4.57 -16.32 -7.26
CA SER A 260 -5.23 -17.59 -6.96
C SER A 260 -6.72 -17.58 -7.35
N SER A 261 -7.41 -16.45 -7.20
CA SER A 261 -8.79 -16.30 -7.68
C SER A 261 -8.91 -16.27 -9.20
N LEU A 262 -7.95 -15.65 -9.91
CA LEU A 262 -7.89 -15.66 -11.38
C LEU A 262 -7.64 -17.05 -11.97
N GLY A 263 -6.97 -17.95 -11.22
CA GLY A 263 -6.74 -19.34 -11.64
C GLY A 263 -8.00 -20.22 -11.65
N ASN A 264 -9.05 -19.84 -10.90
CA ASN A 264 -10.33 -20.55 -10.87
C ASN A 264 -11.35 -20.01 -11.90
N ASP A 265 -11.13 -18.81 -12.45
CA ASP A 265 -12.02 -18.16 -13.43
C ASP A 265 -11.61 -18.41 -14.91
N ALA A 266 -10.71 -19.38 -15.17
CA ALA A 266 -10.22 -19.71 -16.50
C ALA A 266 -11.27 -20.31 -17.47
N SER A 267 -12.57 -20.17 -17.19
CA SER A 267 -13.67 -20.56 -18.08
C SER A 267 -14.55 -19.42 -18.59
N SER A 268 -14.20 -18.15 -18.40
CA SER A 268 -14.92 -17.06 -19.08
C SER A 268 -14.01 -15.90 -19.44
N GLY A 269 -13.73 -15.78 -20.74
CA GLY A 269 -12.98 -14.67 -21.31
C GLY A 269 -13.65 -13.32 -21.05
N GLY A 270 -12.89 -12.39 -20.50
CA GLY A 270 -13.24 -10.99 -20.34
C GLY A 270 -12.13 -10.28 -19.58
N GLU A 271 -11.46 -9.33 -20.23
CA GLU A 271 -10.36 -8.54 -19.66
C GLU A 271 -10.75 -7.89 -18.33
N SER A 272 -10.31 -8.46 -17.22
CA SER A 272 -10.60 -7.92 -15.89
C SER A 272 -9.54 -6.89 -15.48
N THR A 273 -9.93 -5.62 -15.47
CA THR A 273 -9.11 -4.50 -14.98
C THR A 273 -8.85 -4.62 -13.45
N PRO A 274 -7.74 -4.06 -12.92
CA PRO A 274 -7.39 -4.09 -11.48
C PRO A 274 -8.39 -3.41 -10.52
N ARG A 275 -9.51 -2.88 -11.04
CA ARG A 275 -10.52 -2.10 -10.30
C ARG A 275 -11.49 -2.96 -9.49
N LEU A 276 -11.56 -4.27 -9.74
CA LEU A 276 -12.46 -5.22 -9.07
C LEU A 276 -11.88 -5.85 -7.78
N ARG A 277 -10.57 -5.69 -7.50
CA ARG A 277 -9.89 -6.39 -6.39
C ARG A 277 -10.25 -5.95 -4.96
N ARG A 278 -10.84 -4.75 -4.80
CA ARG A 278 -11.29 -4.21 -3.49
C ARG A 278 -12.82 -4.25 -3.34
N LEU A 279 -13.50 -4.91 -4.29
CA LEU A 279 -14.93 -5.06 -4.28
C LEU A 279 -15.29 -6.28 -3.41
N VAL A 280 -15.93 -6.03 -2.28
CA VAL A 280 -16.53 -7.07 -1.46
C VAL A 280 -17.79 -7.55 -2.20
N GLY A 281 -17.77 -8.82 -2.63
CA GLY A 281 -18.88 -9.43 -3.37
C GLY A 281 -20.10 -9.73 -2.49
N ASP A 282 -19.86 -9.91 -1.20
CA ASP A 282 -20.88 -10.23 -0.20
C ASP A 282 -21.33 -9.01 0.59
N CYS A 283 -22.61 -8.99 0.96
CA CYS A 283 -23.14 -7.98 1.85
C CYS A 283 -22.52 -8.12 3.26
N PRO A 284 -21.92 -7.07 3.85
CA PRO A 284 -21.24 -7.17 5.14
C PRO A 284 -22.19 -7.45 6.32
N VAL A 285 -23.50 -7.33 6.12
CA VAL A 285 -24.52 -7.56 7.16
C VAL A 285 -25.05 -9.00 7.14
N CYS A 286 -25.25 -9.59 5.96
CA CYS A 286 -25.87 -10.92 5.84
C CYS A 286 -24.99 -11.98 5.18
N GLY A 287 -23.81 -11.61 4.69
CA GLY A 287 -22.85 -12.53 4.05
C GLY A 287 -23.29 -13.08 2.68
N ALA A 288 -24.40 -12.61 2.12
CA ALA A 288 -24.90 -13.09 0.82
C ALA A 288 -24.41 -12.18 -0.31
N GLY A 289 -24.08 -12.77 -1.46
CA GLY A 289 -23.67 -12.07 -2.67
C GLY A 289 -24.77 -11.16 -3.24
N ILE A 290 -24.36 -10.07 -3.90
CA ILE A 290 -25.28 -9.05 -4.42
C ILE A 290 -25.45 -9.22 -5.93
N GLN A 291 -26.58 -9.79 -6.34
CA GLN A 291 -26.82 -10.26 -7.72
C GLN A 291 -27.64 -9.31 -8.62
N GLY A 292 -27.93 -8.09 -8.19
CA GLY A 292 -28.58 -7.09 -9.05
C GLY A 292 -29.84 -6.42 -8.50
N GLU A 293 -30.06 -6.44 -7.19
CA GLU A 293 -31.06 -5.60 -6.53
C GLU A 293 -30.44 -4.26 -6.07
N GLU A 294 -31.29 -3.26 -5.81
CA GLU A 294 -30.97 -1.89 -5.37
C GLU A 294 -30.11 -1.89 -4.09
N GLY A 295 -28.80 -2.02 -4.26
CA GLY A 295 -27.81 -2.05 -3.19
C GLY A 295 -27.31 -0.64 -2.84
N HIS A 296 -27.03 -0.42 -1.56
CA HIS A 296 -26.40 0.78 -1.05
C HIS A 296 -24.89 0.62 -1.12
N PHE A 297 -24.19 1.56 -1.74
CA PHE A 297 -22.74 1.48 -1.90
C PHE A 297 -22.03 1.85 -0.60
N PHE A 298 -21.14 0.99 -0.11
CA PHE A 298 -20.29 1.29 1.03
C PHE A 298 -18.82 1.47 0.63
N PHE A 299 -18.10 2.25 1.44
CA PHE A 299 -16.71 2.58 1.23
C PHE A 299 -15.98 2.78 2.56
N ASP A 300 -15.02 1.91 2.88
CA ASP A 300 -14.11 2.11 4.01
C ASP A 300 -12.99 3.06 3.62
N GLN A 301 -12.85 4.14 4.39
CA GLN A 301 -11.82 5.14 4.16
C GLN A 301 -10.41 4.60 4.36
N ARG A 302 -10.19 3.69 5.32
CA ARG A 302 -8.87 3.17 5.68
C ARG A 302 -8.41 2.06 4.74
N SER A 303 -9.14 0.94 4.68
CA SER A 303 -8.78 -0.19 3.81
C SER A 303 -9.11 0.04 2.34
N ARG A 304 -9.94 1.06 2.03
CA ARG A 304 -10.49 1.30 0.68
C ARG A 304 -11.32 0.12 0.16
N ARG A 305 -11.71 -0.82 1.04
CA ARG A 305 -12.72 -1.83 0.76
C ARG A 305 -14.02 -1.13 0.42
N ARG A 306 -14.71 -1.68 -0.55
CA ARG A 306 -15.96 -1.14 -1.06
C ARG A 306 -16.84 -2.27 -1.50
N GLY A 307 -18.13 -2.08 -1.45
CA GLY A 307 -19.08 -3.12 -1.81
C GLY A 307 -20.47 -2.56 -1.70
N PHE A 308 -21.43 -3.46 -1.55
CA PHE A 308 -22.83 -3.08 -1.48
C PHE A 308 -23.48 -3.69 -0.24
N ILE A 309 -24.54 -3.04 0.22
CA ILE A 309 -25.40 -3.49 1.31
C ILE A 309 -26.80 -3.63 0.75
N HIS A 310 -27.48 -4.75 0.99
CA HIS A 310 -28.88 -4.89 0.59
C HIS A 310 -29.74 -3.82 1.27
N GLY A 311 -30.77 -3.29 0.58
CA GLY A 311 -31.71 -2.33 1.19
C GLY A 311 -32.30 -2.82 2.52
N ARG A 312 -32.72 -4.09 2.58
CA ARG A 312 -33.19 -4.73 3.83
C ARG A 312 -32.14 -4.76 4.95
N CYS A 313 -30.87 -4.91 4.60
CA CYS A 313 -29.77 -4.98 5.55
C CYS A 313 -29.43 -3.59 6.09
N LEU A 314 -29.46 -2.56 5.24
CA LEU A 314 -29.32 -1.18 5.70
C LEU A 314 -30.50 -0.76 6.58
N ALA A 315 -31.73 -1.13 6.20
CA ALA A 315 -32.92 -0.86 7.00
C ALA A 315 -32.84 -1.52 8.39
N ARG A 316 -32.24 -2.71 8.49
CA ARG A 316 -31.96 -3.39 9.76
C ARG A 316 -30.91 -2.66 10.60
N LEU A 317 -29.84 -2.15 9.99
CA LEU A 317 -28.84 -1.33 10.70
C LEU A 317 -29.44 -0.03 11.27
N LEU A 318 -30.49 0.50 10.64
CA LEU A 318 -31.18 1.71 11.08
C LEU A 318 -32.41 1.44 11.93
N GLU A 319 -32.75 0.18 12.24
CA GLU A 319 -34.06 -0.16 12.82
C GLU A 319 -34.32 0.51 14.18
N ASN A 320 -33.25 0.70 14.96
CA ASN A 320 -33.27 1.29 16.30
C ASN A 320 -32.58 2.66 16.35
N THR A 321 -32.59 3.42 15.25
CA THR A 321 -31.99 4.76 15.19
C THR A 321 -33.02 5.81 14.79
N ASP A 322 -32.86 7.03 15.28
CA ASP A 322 -33.72 8.16 14.90
C ASP A 322 -33.55 8.51 13.40
N LEU A 323 -32.40 8.13 12.84
CA LEU A 323 -32.06 8.31 11.42
C LEU A 323 -33.02 7.59 10.47
N LYS A 324 -33.69 6.50 10.88
CA LYS A 324 -34.62 5.76 10.01
C LYS A 324 -35.73 6.63 9.44
N THR A 325 -36.19 7.60 10.22
CA THR A 325 -37.27 8.52 9.82
C THR A 325 -36.77 9.73 9.04
N LEU A 326 -35.48 10.07 9.19
CA LEU A 326 -34.83 11.24 8.59
C LEU A 326 -34.07 10.90 7.30
N ALA A 327 -33.74 9.62 7.09
CA ALA A 327 -33.04 9.14 5.91
C ALA A 327 -33.91 9.28 4.65
N GLY A 328 -33.62 10.31 3.85
CA GLY A 328 -34.18 10.46 2.51
C GLY A 328 -33.56 9.48 1.49
N THR A 329 -33.91 9.66 0.22
CA THR A 329 -33.36 8.86 -0.90
C THR A 329 -32.07 9.43 -1.50
N ASP A 330 -31.62 10.61 -1.06
CA ASP A 330 -30.40 11.27 -1.53
C ASP A 330 -29.50 11.64 -0.35
N GLY A 331 -28.19 11.53 -0.54
CA GLY A 331 -27.18 11.68 0.51
C GLY A 331 -26.55 10.35 0.95
N GLY A 332 -26.14 10.28 2.21
CA GLY A 332 -25.44 9.10 2.73
C GLY A 332 -25.19 9.13 4.23
N LEU A 333 -24.72 8.02 4.74
CA LEU A 333 -24.39 7.78 6.14
C LEU A 333 -22.87 7.71 6.30
N VAL A 334 -22.39 8.16 7.46
CA VAL A 334 -21.01 7.95 7.89
C VAL A 334 -21.05 7.25 9.25
N PHE A 335 -20.39 6.09 9.31
CA PHE A 335 -20.11 5.39 10.55
C PHE A 335 -18.68 5.72 10.96
N GLU A 336 -18.51 6.21 12.18
CA GLU A 336 -17.22 6.63 12.74
C GLU A 336 -17.00 5.93 14.08
N THR A 337 -16.00 5.05 14.18
CA THR A 337 -15.66 4.44 15.48
C THR A 337 -15.05 5.50 16.40
N VAL A 338 -15.51 5.59 17.65
CA VAL A 338 -14.94 6.53 18.62
C VAL A 338 -13.71 5.90 19.27
N SER A 339 -12.61 6.66 19.42
CA SER A 339 -11.47 6.17 20.19
C SER A 339 -11.84 6.07 21.67
N VAL A 340 -11.80 4.87 22.22
CA VAL A 340 -12.04 4.61 23.65
C VAL A 340 -10.88 5.20 24.47
N ASP A 341 -11.13 6.32 25.13
CA ASP A 341 -10.36 6.69 26.32
C ASP A 341 -10.93 5.85 27.49
N GLU A 342 -10.25 4.77 27.84
CA GLU A 342 -10.36 3.99 29.10
C GLU A 342 -11.78 3.62 29.63
N SER A 343 -12.80 3.43 28.80
CA SER A 343 -14.16 3.11 29.30
C SER A 343 -14.82 1.93 28.58
N GLY A 344 -14.79 0.76 29.23
CA GLY A 344 -15.76 -0.34 29.04
C GLY A 344 -15.56 -1.31 27.85
N PRO A 345 -16.15 -2.52 27.91
CA PRO A 345 -16.02 -3.58 26.90
C PRO A 345 -16.92 -3.42 25.65
N GLU A 346 -17.63 -2.29 25.52
CA GLU A 346 -18.62 -2.09 24.45
C GLU A 346 -18.08 -1.17 23.35
N SER A 347 -18.13 -1.63 22.09
CA SER A 347 -17.68 -0.87 20.93
C SER A 347 -18.64 0.28 20.62
N ALA A 348 -18.23 1.52 20.89
CA ALA A 348 -19.03 2.71 20.57
C ALA A 348 -18.64 3.32 19.21
N PHE A 349 -19.65 3.77 18.45
CA PHE A 349 -19.46 4.47 17.18
C PHE A 349 -20.49 5.58 17.02
N THR A 350 -20.16 6.59 16.22
CA THR A 350 -21.09 7.66 15.84
C THR A 350 -21.63 7.39 14.45
N LEU A 351 -22.94 7.45 14.29
CA LEU A 351 -23.64 7.37 13.02
C LEU A 351 -24.12 8.77 12.61
N ARG A 352 -23.65 9.28 11.48
CA ARG A 352 -23.98 10.61 10.97
C ARG A 352 -24.74 10.52 9.66
N LEU A 353 -25.83 11.27 9.54
CA LEU A 353 -26.62 11.42 8.33
C LEU A 353 -26.21 12.68 7.57
N PHE A 354 -25.99 12.54 6.28
CA PHE A 354 -25.74 13.66 5.36
C PHE A 354 -26.78 13.70 4.26
N ASP A 355 -27.24 14.90 3.91
CA ASP A 355 -28.16 15.10 2.79
C ASP A 355 -27.43 15.07 1.42
N GLY A 356 -28.19 15.22 0.32
CA GLY A 356 -27.64 15.32 -1.04
C GLY A 356 -26.71 16.54 -1.25
N GLY A 357 -26.88 17.60 -0.46
CA GLY A 357 -26.02 18.77 -0.37
C GLY A 357 -24.68 18.50 0.32
N SER A 358 -24.53 17.33 0.96
CA SER A 358 -23.39 16.95 1.82
C SER A 358 -23.32 17.73 3.14
N ALA A 359 -24.44 18.31 3.60
CA ALA A 359 -24.55 18.90 4.93
C ALA A 359 -24.94 17.83 5.96
N GLU A 360 -24.37 17.90 7.16
CA GLU A 360 -24.75 17.01 8.27
C GLU A 360 -26.17 17.35 8.74
N VAL A 361 -27.05 16.36 8.73
CA VAL A 361 -28.46 16.49 9.14
C VAL A 361 -28.60 16.14 10.63
N VAL A 362 -28.03 15.01 11.02
CA VAL A 362 -28.08 14.50 12.40
C VAL A 362 -26.89 13.57 12.66
N ALA A 363 -26.43 13.53 13.90
CA ALA A 363 -25.44 12.58 14.39
C ALA A 363 -25.98 11.90 15.66
N GLU A 364 -25.90 10.57 15.71
CA GLU A 364 -26.35 9.74 16.82
C GLU A 364 -25.18 8.89 17.30
N GLN A 365 -24.93 8.87 18.61
CA GLN A 365 -23.94 7.97 19.20
C GLN A 365 -24.58 6.62 19.48
N MET A 366 -23.95 5.57 18.97
CA MET A 366 -24.39 4.19 19.07
C MET A 366 -23.43 3.40 19.95
N ILE A 367 -24.00 2.50 20.74
CA ILE A 367 -23.27 1.45 21.45
C ILE A 367 -23.60 0.13 20.72
N ALA A 368 -22.58 -0.65 20.38
CA ALA A 368 -22.78 -1.95 19.74
C ALA A 368 -23.69 -2.83 20.60
N ALA A 369 -24.80 -3.30 20.02
CA ALA A 369 -25.78 -4.13 20.72
C ALA A 369 -25.24 -5.55 20.97
N GLU A 370 -25.75 -6.21 22.02
CA GLU A 370 -25.38 -7.59 22.39
C GLU A 370 -25.64 -8.64 21.28
N ASP A 371 -26.45 -8.30 20.27
CA ASP A 371 -26.77 -9.19 19.16
C ASP A 371 -25.64 -9.33 18.11
N GLY A 372 -24.54 -8.60 18.27
CA GLY A 372 -23.34 -8.67 17.43
C GLY A 372 -23.54 -8.15 16.00
N LEU A 373 -24.67 -7.53 15.69
CA LEU A 373 -24.99 -7.07 14.33
C LEU A 373 -23.96 -6.07 13.79
N PHE A 374 -23.58 -5.09 14.62
CA PHE A 374 -22.61 -4.07 14.23
C PHE A 374 -21.18 -4.63 14.17
N ASP A 375 -20.84 -5.61 15.00
CA ASP A 375 -19.52 -6.23 14.96
C ASP A 375 -19.31 -7.02 13.67
N HIS A 376 -20.32 -7.81 13.28
CA HIS A 376 -20.33 -8.50 11.99
C HIS A 376 -20.26 -7.53 10.82
N PHE A 377 -21.02 -6.43 10.88
CA PHE A 377 -21.01 -5.39 9.86
C PHE A 377 -19.62 -4.75 9.71
N TRP A 378 -19.02 -4.31 10.82
CA TRP A 378 -17.69 -3.70 10.83
C TRP A 378 -16.63 -4.66 10.32
N GLN A 379 -16.64 -5.91 10.78
CA GLN A 379 -15.71 -6.93 10.32
C GLN A 379 -15.86 -7.23 8.83
N GLY A 380 -17.09 -7.38 8.33
CA GLY A 380 -17.35 -7.62 6.91
C GLY A 380 -16.94 -6.45 6.01
N ALA A 381 -17.25 -5.23 6.45
CA ALA A 381 -16.97 -4.01 5.70
C ALA A 381 -15.47 -3.68 5.69
N CYS A 382 -14.81 -3.71 6.86
CA CYS A 382 -13.40 -3.34 7.03
C CYS A 382 -12.42 -4.50 6.84
N GLY A 383 -12.89 -5.75 6.88
CA GLY A 383 -12.07 -6.95 6.69
C GLY A 383 -11.13 -7.27 7.85
N ARG A 384 -11.37 -6.71 9.03
CA ARG A 384 -10.55 -6.84 10.24
C ARG A 384 -11.45 -7.01 11.47
N PRO A 385 -11.01 -7.69 12.54
CA PRO A 385 -11.78 -7.79 13.77
C PRO A 385 -12.00 -6.40 14.39
N VAL A 386 -13.12 -6.23 15.09
CA VAL A 386 -13.54 -4.94 15.69
C VAL A 386 -12.50 -4.39 16.67
N GLU A 387 -11.80 -5.28 17.38
CA GLU A 387 -10.72 -4.96 18.32
C GLU A 387 -9.51 -4.24 17.67
N GLU A 388 -9.32 -4.40 16.36
CA GLU A 388 -8.25 -3.77 15.59
C GLU A 388 -8.67 -2.43 14.94
N LEU A 389 -9.93 -2.04 15.12
CA LEU A 389 -10.47 -0.81 14.58
C LEU A 389 -10.03 0.37 15.47
N TYR A 390 -9.31 1.30 14.85
CA TYR A 390 -8.97 2.59 15.43
C TYR A 390 -9.37 3.74 14.49
N ARG A 391 -10.42 4.48 14.88
CA ARG A 391 -10.95 5.67 14.15
C ARG A 391 -11.33 5.36 12.70
N GLU A 392 -11.97 4.22 12.47
CA GLU A 392 -12.48 3.82 11.16
C GLU A 392 -13.66 4.68 10.74
N ILE A 393 -13.72 4.89 9.43
CA ILE A 393 -14.73 5.73 8.80
C ILE A 393 -15.27 4.96 7.62
N LEU A 394 -16.52 4.57 7.73
CA LEU A 394 -17.24 3.87 6.69
C LEU A 394 -18.32 4.79 6.14
N LEU A 395 -18.31 5.01 4.83
CA LEU A 395 -19.34 5.78 4.15
C LEU A 395 -20.33 4.84 3.47
N VAL A 396 -21.62 5.11 3.56
CA VAL A 396 -22.69 4.35 2.88
C VAL A 396 -23.61 5.32 2.13
N THR A 397 -23.94 5.06 0.87
CA THR A 397 -24.87 5.92 0.12
C THR A 397 -26.33 5.56 0.42
N LEU A 398 -27.21 6.56 0.51
CA LEU A 398 -28.65 6.32 0.64
C LEU A 398 -29.32 6.11 -0.72
N ASP A 399 -28.81 6.73 -1.78
CA ASP A 399 -29.19 6.39 -3.15
C ASP A 399 -28.80 4.93 -3.41
N ALA A 400 -29.80 4.10 -3.73
CA ALA A 400 -29.64 2.68 -4.00
C ALA A 400 -29.51 2.46 -5.51
N GLY A 401 -28.75 1.45 -5.91
CA GLY A 401 -28.65 1.13 -7.33
C GLY A 401 -27.66 0.03 -7.66
N ALA A 402 -27.69 -0.40 -8.92
CA ALA A 402 -26.82 -1.46 -9.39
C ALA A 402 -25.33 -1.09 -9.23
N PRO A 403 -24.44 -2.07 -8.98
CA PRO A 403 -23.03 -1.81 -8.74
C PRO A 403 -22.31 -0.91 -9.76
N ARG A 404 -22.65 -1.06 -11.04
CA ARG A 404 -22.08 -0.27 -12.13
C ARG A 404 -22.33 1.23 -11.99
N ARG A 405 -23.47 1.63 -11.41
CA ARG A 405 -23.85 3.04 -11.21
C ARG A 405 -22.86 3.80 -10.33
N PHE A 406 -22.26 3.16 -9.34
CA PHE A 406 -21.34 3.82 -8.40
C PHE A 406 -19.87 3.64 -8.77
N LEU A 407 -19.55 2.59 -9.51
CA LEU A 407 -18.17 2.21 -9.82
C LEU A 407 -17.66 2.84 -11.13
N GLU A 408 -18.54 3.30 -12.02
CA GLU A 408 -18.21 3.76 -13.38
C GLU A 408 -18.68 5.19 -13.68
N GLY A 409 -18.07 5.80 -14.71
CA GLY A 409 -18.49 7.06 -15.31
C GLY A 409 -18.79 8.20 -14.33
N GLU A 410 -19.96 8.82 -14.52
CA GLU A 410 -20.44 9.97 -13.75
C GLU A 410 -20.72 9.64 -12.27
N GLY A 411 -21.19 8.43 -11.96
CA GLY A 411 -21.51 8.06 -10.59
C GLY A 411 -20.28 7.91 -9.70
N ARG A 412 -19.15 7.42 -10.26
CA ARG A 412 -17.85 7.45 -9.56
C ARG A 412 -17.41 8.86 -9.23
N ALA A 413 -17.58 9.80 -10.17
CA ALA A 413 -17.23 11.20 -9.96
C ALA A 413 -18.13 11.85 -8.90
N ARG A 414 -19.44 11.56 -8.94
CA ARG A 414 -20.43 12.00 -7.95
C ARG A 414 -20.08 11.51 -6.54
N PHE A 415 -19.83 10.21 -6.37
CA PHE A 415 -19.42 9.64 -5.08
C PHE A 415 -18.10 10.24 -4.58
N SER A 416 -17.10 10.41 -5.46
CA SER A 416 -15.81 10.99 -5.09
C SER A 416 -15.92 12.46 -4.69
N SER A 417 -16.87 13.21 -5.26
CA SER A 417 -17.19 14.58 -4.87
C SER A 417 -17.90 14.62 -3.52
N TRP A 418 -18.95 13.81 -3.35
CA TRP A 418 -19.70 13.69 -2.09
C TRP A 418 -18.80 13.28 -0.92
N ARG A 419 -18.02 12.20 -1.06
CA ARG A 419 -17.04 11.76 -0.05
C ARG A 419 -16.10 12.88 0.39
N ARG A 420 -15.59 13.68 -0.55
CA ARG A 420 -14.67 14.79 -0.22
C ARG A 420 -15.35 15.90 0.57
N ARG A 421 -16.64 16.16 0.35
CA ARG A 421 -17.39 17.18 1.10
C ARG A 421 -17.71 16.68 2.50
N VAL A 422 -18.29 15.50 2.59
CA VAL A 422 -18.64 14.86 3.88
C VAL A 422 -17.43 14.71 4.80
N LEU A 423 -16.28 14.24 4.29
CA LEU A 423 -15.06 14.11 5.11
C LEU A 423 -14.51 15.45 5.61
N ARG A 424 -14.82 16.59 4.97
CA ARG A 424 -14.43 17.92 5.49
C ARG A 424 -15.32 18.37 6.63
N GLU A 425 -16.60 18.02 6.60
CA GLU A 425 -17.54 18.30 7.69
C GLU A 425 -17.21 17.45 8.92
N VAL A 426 -16.89 16.17 8.72
CA VAL A 426 -16.48 15.26 9.81
C VAL A 426 -15.13 15.66 10.41
N PHE A 427 -14.21 16.23 9.61
CA PHE A 427 -12.93 16.79 10.09
C PHE A 427 -12.78 18.26 9.68
N PRO A 428 -13.45 19.18 10.40
CA PRO A 428 -13.28 20.60 10.15
C PRO A 428 -11.81 20.98 10.35
N ARG A 429 -11.25 21.77 9.43
CA ARG A 429 -9.91 22.33 9.59
C ARG A 429 -9.89 23.16 10.88
N ALA A 430 -9.06 22.78 11.84
CA ALA A 430 -8.70 23.61 12.98
C ALA A 430 -7.82 24.79 12.53
#